data_AF-A0AAE1QTD9-F1
#
_entry.id   AF-A0AAE1QTD9-F1
#
_cell.length_a   1.000
_cell.length_b   1.000
_cell.length_c   1.000
_cell.angle_alpha   90.00
_cell.angle_beta   90.00
_cell.angle_gamma   90.00
#
_symmetry.space_group_name_H-M   'P 1'
#
loop_
_entity.id
_entity.type
_entity.pdbx_description
1 polymer ?
#
loop_
_entity_poly.entity_id
_entity_poly.type
_entity_poly.pdbx_seq_one_letter_code
_entity_poly.pdbx_strand_id
1 'polypeptide(L)' 'MRKHRQRQAAETTLLRLKKEAIEALPENLKAASLVPDLTPFPVNRFMATLTPPIEGYLDKVMEATKKSSAKEKLR' A
#
# COMPACT_ATOMS: atom_id res chain seq x y z
N MET A 1 17.30 -11.35 18.64
CA MET A 1 16.04 -11.83 19.28
C MET A 1 15.08 -10.73 19.76
N ARG A 2 15.52 -9.69 20.49
CA ARG A 2 14.62 -8.64 21.04
C ARG A 2 13.69 -7.96 20.00
N LYS A 3 14.27 -7.42 18.92
CA LYS A 3 13.51 -6.74 17.85
C LYS A 3 12.46 -7.66 17.20
N HIS A 4 12.81 -8.93 16.98
CA HIS A 4 11.90 -9.91 16.39
C HIS A 4 10.70 -10.19 17.30
N ARG A 5 10.93 -10.38 18.60
CA ARG A 5 9.84 -10.59 19.57
C ARG A 5 8.93 -9.37 19.69
N GLN A 6 9.49 -8.15 19.66
CA GLN A 6 8.70 -6.91 19.63
C GLN A 6 7.80 -6.85 18.40
N ARG A 7 8.34 -7.18 17.22
CA ARG A 7 7.56 -7.23 15.97
C ARG A 7 6.45 -8.29 16.03
N GLN A 8 6.78 -9.51 16.49
CA GLN A 8 5.78 -10.57 16.64
C GLN A 8 4.63 -10.15 17.57
N ALA A 9 4.94 -9.55 18.73
CA ALA A 9 3.94 -9.09 19.68
C ALA A 9 3.02 -7.99 19.09
N ALA A 10 3.59 -7.10 18.29
CA ALA A 10 2.81 -6.07 17.58
C ALA A 10 1.90 -6.69 16.51
N GLU A 11 2.42 -7.61 15.70
CA GLU A 11 1.65 -8.30 14.65
C GLU A 11 0.53 -9.16 15.22
N THR A 12 0.77 -9.89 16.32
CA THR A 12 -0.28 -10.68 16.99
C THR A 12 -1.35 -9.81 17.61
N THR A 13 -0.97 -8.66 18.19
CA THR A 13 -1.93 -7.68 18.73
C THR A 13 -2.79 -7.11 17.62
N LEU A 14 -2.20 -6.74 16.48
CA LEU A 14 -2.93 -6.24 15.32
C LEU A 14 -3.93 -7.29 14.80
N LEU A 15 -3.51 -8.56 14.72
CA LEU A 15 -4.39 -9.65 14.28
C LEU A 15 -5.57 -9.87 15.24
N ARG A 16 -5.36 -9.79 16.55
CA ARG A 16 -6.43 -9.88 17.55
C ARG A 16 -7.42 -8.73 17.40
N LEU A 17 -6.93 -7.50 17.36
CA LEU A 17 -7.78 -6.31 17.22
C LEU A 17 -8.54 -6.30 15.89
N LYS A 18 -7.94 -6.79 14.79
CA LYS A 18 -8.63 -6.95 13.51
C LYS A 18 -9.85 -7.88 13.62
N LYS A 19 -9.73 -9.00 14.34
CA LYS A 19 -10.85 -9.94 14.54
C LYS A 19 -11.96 -9.31 15.37
N GLU A 20 -11.61 -8.66 16.47
CA GLU A 20 -12.57 -7.95 17.33
C GLU A 20 -13.30 -6.84 16.56
N ALA A 21 -12.58 -6.11 15.71
CA ALA A 21 -13.17 -5.09 14.86
C ALA A 21 -14.15 -5.66 13.83
N ILE A 22 -13.84 -6.80 13.20
CA ILE A 22 -14.74 -7.47 12.25
C ILE A 22 -16.01 -7.97 12.96
N GLU A 23 -15.88 -8.49 14.18
CA GLU A 23 -17.02 -8.94 14.98
C GLU A 23 -17.93 -7.80 15.45
N ALA A 24 -17.38 -6.61 15.67
CA ALA A 24 -18.15 -5.42 16.03
C ALA A 24 -18.93 -4.81 14.85
N LEU A 25 -18.75 -5.28 13.61
CA LEU A 25 -19.44 -4.76 12.44
C LEU A 25 -20.88 -5.31 12.32
N PRO A 26 -21.81 -4.56 11.70
CA PRO A 26 -23.09 -5.09 11.27
C PRO A 26 -22.95 -6.26 10.29
N GLU A 27 -23.93 -7.18 10.29
CA GLU A 27 -23.90 -8.47 9.58
C GLU A 27 -23.52 -8.36 8.10
N ASN A 28 -24.07 -7.36 7.40
CA ASN A 28 -23.81 -7.11 5.98
C ASN A 28 -22.34 -6.73 5.70
N LEU A 29 -21.73 -5.91 6.56
CA LEU A 29 -20.34 -5.49 6.44
C LEU A 29 -19.37 -6.57 6.93
N LYS A 30 -19.78 -7.37 7.92
CA LYS A 30 -19.02 -8.52 8.41
C LYS A 30 -18.82 -9.55 7.30
N ALA A 31 -19.88 -9.90 6.57
CA ALA A 31 -19.80 -10.84 5.44
C ALA A 31 -18.83 -10.34 4.35
N ALA A 32 -18.90 -9.05 4.00
CA ALA A 32 -17.99 -8.45 3.00
C ALA A 32 -16.53 -8.41 3.48
N SER A 33 -16.29 -8.21 4.78
CA SER A 33 -14.94 -8.09 5.37
C SER A 33 -14.19 -9.42 5.50
N LEU A 34 -14.89 -10.55 5.42
CA LEU A 34 -14.28 -11.89 5.48
C LEU A 34 -13.65 -12.33 4.15
N VAL A 35 -14.01 -11.69 3.04
CA VAL A 35 -13.46 -11.98 1.72
C VAL A 35 -12.06 -11.35 1.61
N PRO A 36 -11.02 -12.13 1.24
CA PRO A 36 -9.69 -11.57 1.00
C PRO A 36 -9.73 -10.54 -0.13
N ASP A 37 -9.18 -9.35 0.14
CA ASP A 37 -9.04 -8.31 -0.86
C ASP A 37 -7.91 -8.68 -1.85
N LEU A 38 -8.28 -8.81 -3.13
CA LEU A 38 -7.36 -9.11 -4.23
C LEU A 38 -6.94 -7.86 -5.01
N THR A 39 -7.30 -6.67 -4.54
CA THR A 39 -6.80 -5.43 -5.14
C THR A 39 -5.26 -5.40 -5.07
N PRO A 40 -4.58 -5.06 -6.18
CA PRO A 40 -3.13 -5.00 -6.18
C PRO A 40 -2.66 -3.88 -5.25
N PHE A 41 -1.47 -4.06 -4.68
CA PHE A 41 -0.85 -2.97 -3.94
C PHE A 41 -0.70 -1.73 -4.82
N PRO A 42 -0.88 -0.51 -4.25
CA PRO A 42 -0.72 0.72 -5.00
C PRO A 42 0.65 0.79 -5.69
N VAL A 43 0.64 1.06 -6.99
CA VAL A 43 1.85 1.17 -7.82
C VAL A 43 2.80 2.24 -7.28
N ASN A 44 2.25 3.34 -6.75
CA ASN A 44 3.02 4.47 -6.22
C ASN A 44 3.20 4.36 -4.69
N ARG A 45 3.86 3.30 -4.22
CA ARG A 45 4.31 3.20 -2.82
C ARG A 45 5.83 3.39 -2.76
N PHE A 46 6.26 4.65 -2.86
CA PHE A 46 7.68 4.98 -2.84
C PHE A 46 8.32 4.63 -1.49
N MET A 47 9.53 4.09 -1.55
CA MET A 47 10.36 3.95 -0.35
C MET A 47 10.77 5.33 0.14
N ALA A 48 10.79 5.52 1.46
CA ALA A 48 11.33 6.74 2.04
C ALA A 48 12.80 6.91 1.64
N THR A 49 13.10 8.00 0.96
CA THR A 49 14.47 8.41 0.63
C THR A 49 15.08 9.21 1.78
N LEU A 50 16.41 9.19 1.92
CA LEU A 50 17.11 9.93 2.97
C LEU A 50 16.90 11.45 2.85
N THR A 51 16.82 11.94 1.62
CA THR A 51 16.51 13.32 1.28
C THR A 51 15.18 13.37 0.54
N PRO A 52 14.28 14.32 0.86
CA PRO A 52 13.05 14.48 0.09
C PRO A 52 13.40 14.84 -1.36
N PRO A 53 12.64 14.34 -2.35
CA PRO A 53 12.84 14.71 -3.74
C PRO A 53 12.56 16.20 -3.94
N ILE A 54 13.16 16.76 -4.99
CA ILE A 54 12.88 18.14 -5.43
C ILE A 54 11.38 18.25 -5.76
N GLU A 55 10.75 19.34 -5.35
CA GLU A 55 9.34 19.60 -5.66
C GLU A 55 9.06 19.49 -7.17
N GLY A 56 7.98 18.80 -7.52
CA GLY A 56 7.59 18.57 -8.92
C GLY A 56 8.50 17.63 -9.71
N TYR A 57 9.49 16.97 -9.10
CA TYR A 57 10.34 16.00 -9.79
C TYR A 57 9.54 14.83 -10.35
N LEU A 58 8.62 14.26 -9.56
CA LEU A 58 7.77 13.16 -9.99
C LEU A 58 6.88 13.56 -11.17
N ASP A 59 6.29 14.75 -11.13
CA ASP A 59 5.44 15.26 -12.22
C ASP A 59 6.24 15.40 -13.51
N LYS A 60 7.46 15.96 -13.44
CA LYS A 60 8.38 16.07 -14.59
C LYS A 60 8.75 14.71 -15.17
N VAL A 61 9.04 13.72 -14.32
CA VAL A 61 9.36 12.34 -14.76
C VAL A 61 8.14 11.68 -15.41
N MET A 62 6.95 11.85 -14.82
CA MET A 62 5.69 11.32 -15.39
C MET A 62 5.35 11.98 -16.73
N GLU A 63 5.57 13.29 -16.89
CA GLU A 63 5.39 13.96 -18.17
C GLU A 63 6.40 13.49 -19.22
N ALA A 64 7.66 13.32 -18.85
CA ALA A 64 8.70 12.85 -19.76
C ALA A 64 8.43 11.41 -20.25
N THR A 65 8.00 10.51 -19.35
CA THR A 65 7.63 9.12 -19.69
C THR A 65 6.35 9.03 -20.54
N LYS A 66 5.37 9.91 -20.32
CA LYS A 66 4.22 10.05 -21.22
C LYS A 66 4.65 10.49 -22.63
N LYS A 67 5.58 11.46 -22.73
CA LYS A 67 6.10 11.94 -24.02
C LYS A 67 6.94 10.89 -24.76
N SER A 68 7.68 10.05 -24.05
CA SER A 68 8.50 8.99 -24.67
C SER A 68 7.66 7.81 -25.16
N SER A 69 6.67 7.37 -24.38
CA SER A 69 5.79 6.24 -24.76
C SER A 69 4.91 6.54 -25.97
N ALA A 70 4.54 7.81 -26.19
CA ALA A 70 3.83 8.24 -27.40
C ALA A 70 4.70 8.16 -28.68
N LYS A 71 6.02 8.28 -28.57
CA LYS A 71 6.95 8.18 -29.73
C LYS A 71 7.24 6.74 -30.14
N GLU A 72 7.18 5.79 -29.22
CA GLU A 72 7.54 4.40 -29.48
C GLU A 72 6.43 3.60 -30.20
N LYS A 73 5.16 3.97 -30.03
CA LYS A 73 4.02 3.36 -30.76
C LYS A 73 3.92 3.75 -32.24
N LEU A 74 4.85 4.57 -32.75
CA LEU A 74 4.86 5.03 -34.15
C LEU A 74 5.88 4.28 -35.03
N ARG A 75 6.32 3.09 -34.62
CA ARG A 75 7.32 2.29 -35.33
C ARG A 75 6.80 0.92 -35.73
#